data_AF-A0A6N3I3K1-F1
#
_entry.id   AF-A0A6N3I3K1-F1
#
_cell.length_a   1.000
_cell.length_b   1.000
_cell.length_c   1.000
_cell.angle_alpha   90.00
_cell.angle_beta   90.00
_cell.angle_gamma   90.00
#
_symmetry.space_group_name_H-M   'P 1'
#
loop_
_entity.id
_entity.type
_entity.pdbx_description
1 polymer ?
#
loop_
_entity_poly.entity_id
_entity_poly.type
_entity_poly.pdbx_seq_one_letter_code
_entity_poly.pdbx_strand_id
1 'polypeptide(L)' 'MKNNRISNLAEFRRWVKIRLVEKEISQNELARQMGIPHARISEATHGKQSGNKYIIPIIEELDGDVDDFKEFLKAI' A
#
# COMPACT_ATOMS: atom_id res chain seq x y z
N MET A 1 -15.61 -5.76 2.19
CA MET A 1 -14.98 -6.28 3.43
C MET A 1 -15.38 -5.38 4.58
N LYS A 2 -16.01 -5.90 5.64
CA LYS A 2 -16.46 -5.09 6.80
C LYS A 2 -15.25 -4.85 7.73
N ASN A 3 -14.87 -3.59 7.94
CA ASN A 3 -13.99 -3.07 9.01
C ASN A 3 -12.67 -3.82 9.29
N ASN A 4 -11.83 -4.09 8.28
CA ASN A 4 -10.48 -4.57 8.53
C ASN A 4 -9.52 -3.39 8.72
N ARG A 5 -9.48 -2.84 9.93
CA ARG A 5 -8.41 -1.91 10.32
C ARG A 5 -7.07 -2.59 10.12
N ILE A 6 -6.20 -1.97 9.33
CA ILE A 6 -4.86 -2.44 9.03
C ILE A 6 -3.92 -1.87 10.10
N SER A 7 -3.28 -2.77 10.84
CA SER A 7 -2.52 -2.44 12.05
C SER A 7 -1.02 -2.70 11.92
N ASN A 8 -0.60 -3.45 10.90
CA ASN A 8 0.80 -3.85 10.73
C ASN A 8 1.20 -4.04 9.27
N LEU A 9 2.51 -4.17 9.03
CA LEU A 9 3.10 -4.30 7.69
C LEU A 9 2.60 -5.54 6.93
N ALA A 10 2.37 -6.67 7.61
CA ALA A 10 1.92 -7.90 6.97
C ALA A 10 0.48 -7.75 6.44
N GLU A 11 -0.38 -7.10 7.23
CA GLU A 11 -1.74 -6.72 6.83
C GLU A 11 -1.73 -5.71 5.69
N PHE A 12 -0.91 -4.66 5.76
CA PHE A 12 -0.75 -3.69 4.68
C PHE A 12 -0.32 -4.37 3.37
N ARG A 13 0.71 -5.21 3.41
CA ARG A 13 1.18 -5.97 2.24
C ARG A 13 0.10 -6.88 1.67
N ARG A 14 -0.68 -7.53 2.53
CA ARG A 14 -1.81 -8.38 2.11
C ARG A 14 -2.90 -7.54 1.44
N TRP A 15 -3.24 -6.41 2.05
CA TRP A 15 -4.24 -5.48 1.51
C TRP A 15 -3.84 -4.99 0.12
N VAL A 16 -2.60 -4.54 -0.07
CA VAL A 16 -2.08 -4.11 -1.39
C VAL A 16 -2.24 -5.23 -2.44
N LYS A 17 -1.87 -6.47 -2.09
CA LYS A 17 -2.02 -7.61 -3.02
C LYS A 17 -3.47 -7.87 -3.42
N ILE A 18 -4.41 -7.78 -2.47
CA ILE A 18 -5.84 -7.95 -2.75
C ILE A 18 -6.32 -6.86 -3.70
N ARG A 19 -5.99 -5.59 -3.43
CA ARG A 19 -6.41 -4.47 -4.28
C ARG A 19 -5.83 -4.54 -5.69
N LEU A 20 -4.57 -4.95 -5.85
CA LEU A 20 -3.97 -5.17 -7.16
C LEU A 20 -4.75 -6.23 -7.97
N VAL A 21 -5.15 -7.33 -7.32
CA VAL A 21 -5.96 -8.39 -7.95
C VAL A 21 -7.36 -7.87 -8.31
N GLU A 22 -8.03 -7.16 -7.40
CA GLU A 22 -9.36 -6.59 -7.64
C GLU A 22 -9.38 -5.56 -8.77
N LYS A 23 -8.28 -4.80 -8.94
CA LYS A 23 -8.11 -3.82 -10.02
C LYS A 23 -7.53 -4.43 -11.31
N GLU A 24 -7.22 -5.73 -11.34
CA GLU A 24 -6.58 -6.42 -12.46
C GLU A 24 -5.26 -5.77 -12.95
N ILE A 25 -4.50 -5.16 -12.02
CA ILE A 25 -3.22 -4.51 -12.31
C ILE A 25 -2.05 -5.18 -11.60
N SER A 26 -0.87 -5.09 -12.22
CA SER A 26 0.38 -5.53 -11.59
C SER A 26 0.98 -4.44 -10.71
N GLN A 27 1.93 -4.82 -9.84
CA GLN A 27 2.71 -3.85 -9.06
C GLN A 27 3.52 -2.88 -9.95
N ASN A 28 3.98 -3.35 -11.11
CA ASN A 28 4.62 -2.50 -12.13
C ASN A 28 3.64 -1.49 -12.72
N GLU A 29 2.40 -1.89 -12.94
CA GLU A 29 1.37 -1.00 -13.47
C GLU A 29 0.99 0.08 -12.46
N LEU A 30 0.81 -0.30 -11.18
CA LEU A 30 0.63 0.67 -10.10
C LEU A 30 1.78 1.69 -10.05
N ALA A 31 3.03 1.22 -10.16
CA ALA A 31 4.19 2.11 -10.19
C ALA A 31 4.16 3.08 -11.39
N ARG A 32 3.73 2.61 -12.57
CA ARG A 32 3.56 3.44 -13.77
C ARG A 32 2.46 4.48 -13.60
N GLN A 33 1.31 4.10 -13.04
CA GLN A 33 0.19 5.01 -12.74
C GLN A 33 0.61 6.13 -11.78
N MET A 34 1.36 5.77 -10.74
CA MET A 34 1.89 6.73 -9.76
C MET A 34 3.11 7.55 -10.28
N GLY A 35 3.66 7.23 -11.45
CA GLY A 35 4.84 7.89 -11.99
C GLY A 35 6.13 7.67 -11.18
N ILE A 36 6.26 6.52 -10.49
CA ILE A 36 7.42 6.22 -9.62
C ILE A 36 8.15 4.94 -10.02
N PRO A 37 9.44 4.77 -9.65
CA PRO A 37 10.12 3.51 -9.88
C PRO A 37 9.43 2.35 -9.15
N HIS A 38 9.26 1.20 -9.83
CA HIS A 38 8.67 -0.02 -9.24
C HIS A 38 9.28 -0.42 -7.90
N ALA A 39 10.60 -0.20 -7.74
CA ALA A 39 11.31 -0.46 -6.49
C ALA A 39 10.65 0.25 -5.28
N ARG A 40 10.05 1.42 -5.46
CA ARG A 40 9.39 2.19 -4.40
C ARG A 40 8.15 1.49 -3.84
N ILE A 41 7.35 0.87 -4.70
CA ILE A 41 6.22 0.04 -4.27
C ILE A 41 6.72 -1.16 -3.47
N SER A 42 7.81 -1.79 -3.94
CA SER A 42 8.42 -2.92 -3.24
C SER A 42 8.97 -2.52 -1.88
N GLU A 43 9.68 -1.39 -1.79
CA GLU A 43 10.19 -0.85 -0.54
C GLU A 43 9.07 -0.60 0.47
N ALA A 44 7.97 0.05 0.04
CA ALA A 44 6.82 0.34 0.89
C ALA A 44 6.14 -0.95 1.41
N THR A 45 5.90 -1.92 0.53
CA THR A 45 5.22 -3.17 0.87
C THR A 45 6.07 -4.17 1.67
N HIS A 46 7.38 -3.91 1.80
CA HIS A 46 8.31 -4.71 2.59
C HIS A 46 8.90 -3.94 3.78
N GLY A 47 8.40 -2.74 4.09
CA GLY A 47 8.76 -1.98 5.29
C GLY A 47 10.17 -1.37 5.27
N LYS A 48 10.70 -1.08 4.07
CA LYS A 48 11.96 -0.33 3.95
C LYS A 48 11.68 1.16 4.16
N GLN A 49 12.50 1.82 4.98
CA GLN A 49 12.34 3.25 5.30
C GLN A 49 12.24 4.16 4.05
N SER A 50 13.00 3.85 2.99
CA SER A 50 12.95 4.57 1.71
C SER A 50 11.57 4.52 1.02
N GLY A 51 10.76 3.52 1.38
CA GLY A 51 9.40 3.28 0.90
C GLY A 51 8.30 3.95 1.71
N ASN A 52 8.55 4.35 2.97
CA ASN A 52 7.49 4.80 3.89
C ASN A 52 6.70 5.99 3.34
N LYS A 53 7.38 6.92 2.66
CA LYS A 53 6.75 8.10 2.05
C LYS A 53 5.73 7.77 0.93
N TYR A 54 5.73 6.54 0.42
CA TYR A 54 4.79 6.10 -0.62
C TYR A 54 3.61 5.31 -0.06
N ILE A 55 3.58 5.00 1.24
CA ILE A 55 2.52 4.18 1.83
C ILE A 55 1.15 4.85 1.70
N ILE A 56 1.01 6.12 2.10
CA ILE A 56 -0.24 6.86 1.94
C ILE A 56 -0.63 7.01 0.46
N PRO A 57 0.27 7.44 -0.46
CA PRO A 57 -0.04 7.46 -1.89
C PRO A 57 -0.50 6.11 -2.46
N ILE A 58 0.10 4.99 -2.02
CA ILE A 58 -0.33 3.64 -2.44
C ILE A 58 -1.73 3.31 -1.92
N ILE A 59 -2.05 3.70 -0.67
CA ILE A 59 -3.38 3.51 -0.08
C ILE A 59 -4.41 4.26 -0.94
N GLU A 60 -4.17 5.54 -1.20
CA GLU A 60 -5.07 6.40 -1.97
C GLU A 60 -5.25 5.92 -3.43
N GLU A 61 -4.17 5.58 -4.12
CA GLU A 61 -4.21 5.07 -5.51
C GLU A 61 -4.97 3.73 -5.63
N LEU A 62 -4.95 2.93 -4.56
CA LEU A 62 -5.68 1.68 -4.47
C LEU A 62 -7.07 1.86 -3.83
N ASP A 63 -7.63 3.07 -3.82
CA ASP A 63 -8.92 3.47 -3.23
C ASP A 63 -9.13 2.99 -1.78
N GLY A 64 -8.07 3.01 -0.98
CA GLY A 64 -8.14 2.77 0.45
C GLY A 64 -8.48 4.03 1.23
N ASP A 65 -9.25 3.88 2.30
CA ASP A 65 -9.44 4.96 3.28
C ASP A 65 -8.25 4.95 4.26
N VAL A 66 -7.50 6.06 4.30
CA VAL A 66 -6.35 6.24 5.19
C VAL A 66 -6.73 6.03 6.66
N ASP A 67 -7.98 6.29 7.03
CA ASP A 67 -8.47 6.09 8.40
C ASP A 67 -8.42 4.63 8.85
N ASP A 68 -8.52 3.67 7.92
CA ASP A 68 -8.39 2.24 8.19
C ASP A 68 -6.95 1.83 8.55
N PHE A 69 -5.95 2.68 8.27
CA PHE A 69 -4.53 2.38 8.46
C PHE A 69 -3.89 3.14 9.62
N LYS A 70 -4.65 3.93 10.39
CA LYS A 70 -4.11 4.80 11.47
C LYS A 70 -3.17 4.09 12.43
N GLU A 71 -3.48 2.87 12.84
CA GLU A 71 -2.62 2.11 13.77
C GLU A 71 -1.32 1.66 13.10
N PHE A 72 -1.38 1.19 11.85
CA PHE A 72 -0.19 0.86 11.08
C PHE A 72 0.70 2.09 10.85
N LEU A 73 0.12 3.22 10.47
CA LEU A 73 0.84 4.45 10.14
C LEU A 73 1.58 5.06 11.34
N LYS A 74 1.12 4.82 12.57
CA LYS A 74 1.83 5.25 13.79
C LYS A 74 3.13 4.48 14.04
N ALA A 75 3.29 3.31 13.44
CA ALA A 75 4.38 2.38 13.73
C ALA A 75 5.54 2.44 12.72
N ILE A 76 5.49 3.34 11.73
CA ILE A 76 6.42 3.41 10.59
C ILE A 76 7.10 4.78 10.44
#